data_AF-A0A8H5ZWI2-F1
#
_entry.id   AF-A0A8H5ZWI2-F1
#
_cell.length_a   1.000
_cell.length_b   1.000
_cell.length_c   1.000
_cell.angle_alpha   90.00
_cell.angle_beta   90.00
_cell.angle_gamma   90.00
#
_symmetry.space_group_name_H-M   'P 1'
#
loop_
_entity.id
_entity.type
_entity.pdbx_description
1 polymer ?
#
loop_
_entity_poly.entity_id
_entity_poly.type
_entity_poly.pdbx_seq_one_letter_code
_entity_poly.pdbx_strand_id
1 'polypeptide(L)'
;MEPNQRTDGPPPPYEEIGNKRQDDILNPAVLTLANQSIHAETTPSTPLYRISQDITSTHQKFSSLKFERIETPLSLQPDSKSSPEAQHLFFLAHPAHAQYRTDIPAYYITSVSSKTLGNIRFEMTKSRLQKIEFRALLSAKKTACDKPLFDEGIEEPLFSAKPKWSGSRYRWLVAGGNEVAFEDGKGERQKLVVTVPLQRDKRDALVALWILRLWHDTAESRLARREALEALTPHTAYAGMDLKFAKRAGALGALGGGGA
;
A
#
# COMPACT_ATOMS: atom_id res chain seq x y z
N MET A 1 66.47 -15.26 33.69
CA MET A 1 65.60 -14.43 32.84
C MET A 1 65.36 -15.21 31.57
N GLU A 2 64.21 -15.86 31.43
CA GLU A 2 63.80 -16.55 30.20
C GLU A 2 62.77 -15.68 29.46
N PRO A 3 62.83 -15.58 28.12
CA PRO A 3 61.85 -14.83 27.35
C PRO A 3 60.61 -15.69 27.03
N ASN A 4 59.43 -15.13 27.32
CA ASN A 4 58.11 -15.67 27.01
C ASN A 4 57.88 -15.77 25.49
N GLN A 5 57.70 -16.98 24.98
CA GLN A 5 57.24 -17.22 23.61
C GLN A 5 55.72 -16.97 23.53
N ARG A 6 55.31 -16.01 22.68
CA ARG A 6 53.90 -15.79 22.32
C ARG A 6 53.51 -16.80 21.24
N THR A 7 52.57 -17.67 21.54
CA THR A 7 51.94 -18.56 20.57
C THR A 7 50.95 -17.76 19.72
N ASP A 8 51.32 -17.44 18.48
CA ASP A 8 50.39 -16.97 17.45
C ASP A 8 49.51 -18.14 17.00
N GLY A 9 48.35 -18.29 17.64
CA GLY A 9 47.29 -19.18 17.15
C GLY A 9 46.69 -18.62 15.86
N PRO A 10 46.29 -19.47 14.89
CA PRO A 10 45.62 -19.00 13.70
C PRO A 10 44.33 -18.26 14.06
N PRO A 11 43.96 -17.20 13.33
CA PRO A 11 42.72 -16.48 13.59
C PRO A 11 41.53 -17.44 13.46
N PRO A 12 40.46 -17.23 14.24
CA PRO A 12 39.27 -18.07 14.16
C PRO A 12 38.72 -18.06 12.73
N PRO A 13 38.14 -19.18 12.25
CA PRO A 13 37.58 -19.27 10.91
C PRO A 13 36.56 -18.16 10.69
N TYR A 14 36.73 -17.39 9.62
CA TYR A 14 35.73 -16.42 9.20
C TYR A 14 34.48 -17.20 8.79
N GLU A 15 33.43 -17.17 9.60
CA GLU A 15 32.12 -17.69 9.21
C GLU A 15 31.72 -16.96 7.92
N GLU A 16 31.73 -17.70 6.81
CA GLU A 16 31.19 -17.23 5.55
C GLU A 16 29.76 -16.74 5.80
N ILE A 17 29.54 -15.46 5.51
CA ILE A 17 28.25 -14.76 5.56
C ILE A 17 27.39 -15.33 4.41
N GLY A 18 26.99 -16.59 4.56
CA GLY A 18 26.33 -17.39 3.52
C GLY A 18 24.85 -17.62 3.75
N ASN A 19 24.29 -17.26 4.92
CA ASN A 19 22.94 -17.72 5.30
C ASN A 19 21.98 -16.66 5.86
N LYS A 20 22.19 -15.35 5.64
CA LYS A 20 21.20 -14.33 6.05
C LYS A 20 19.89 -14.33 5.26
N ARG A 21 19.78 -15.08 4.15
CA ARG A 21 18.59 -15.03 3.26
C ARG A 21 17.48 -16.00 3.64
N GLN A 22 17.78 -17.06 4.40
CA GLN A 22 16.79 -18.07 4.79
C GLN A 22 15.92 -17.60 5.98
N ASP A 23 16.49 -16.78 6.88
CA ASP A 23 15.80 -16.20 8.05
C ASP A 23 14.82 -15.05 7.72
N ASP A 24 14.71 -14.69 6.43
CA ASP A 24 13.83 -13.62 5.96
C ASP A 24 12.48 -14.12 5.40
N ILE A 25 12.18 -15.42 5.52
CA ILE A 25 10.86 -15.93 5.12
C ILE A 25 9.90 -15.83 6.31
N LEU A 26 8.85 -15.02 6.16
CA LEU A 26 7.82 -14.82 7.17
C LEU A 26 6.65 -15.77 6.93
N ASN A 27 6.17 -16.40 8.01
CA ASN A 27 5.02 -17.30 7.97
C ASN A 27 3.70 -16.58 7.60
N PRO A 28 2.70 -17.32 7.08
CA PRO A 28 1.32 -16.82 6.92
C PRO A 28 0.83 -16.11 8.18
N ALA A 29 0.08 -15.02 8.01
CA ALA A 29 -0.47 -14.26 9.12
C ALA A 29 -1.68 -13.43 8.69
N VAL A 30 -2.54 -13.12 9.66
CA VAL A 30 -3.63 -12.18 9.48
C VAL A 30 -3.19 -10.82 10.02
N LEU A 31 -3.27 -9.80 9.18
CA LEU A 31 -2.88 -8.44 9.50
C LEU A 31 -4.14 -7.58 9.58
N THR A 32 -4.26 -6.76 10.62
CA THR A 32 -5.38 -5.84 10.82
C THR A 32 -4.87 -4.41 10.90
N LEU A 33 -5.47 -3.51 10.12
CA LEU A 33 -5.24 -2.07 10.24
C LEU A 33 -6.12 -1.50 11.34
N ALA A 34 -5.50 -0.87 12.32
CA ALA A 34 -6.17 -0.12 13.39
C ALA A 34 -5.56 1.28 13.46
N ASN A 35 -6.33 2.29 13.05
CA ASN A 35 -5.87 3.67 12.91
C ASN A 35 -4.63 3.75 11.97
N GLN A 36 -3.45 3.98 12.55
CA GLN A 36 -2.17 4.14 11.87
C GLN A 36 -1.23 2.95 12.05
N SER A 37 -1.65 1.92 12.77
CA SER A 37 -0.83 0.75 13.09
C SER A 37 -1.41 -0.51 12.47
N ILE A 38 -0.54 -1.38 11.97
CA ILE A 38 -0.93 -2.68 11.41
C ILE A 38 -0.42 -3.76 12.35
N HIS A 39 -1.35 -4.57 12.84
CA HIS A 39 -1.10 -5.58 13.86
C HIS A 39 -1.22 -6.98 13.28
N ALA A 40 -0.40 -7.91 13.77
CA ALA A 40 -0.68 -9.33 13.62
C ALA A 40 -1.81 -9.75 14.56
N GLU A 41 -2.73 -10.58 14.07
CA GLU A 41 -3.77 -11.23 14.88
C GLU A 41 -3.17 -12.42 15.65
N THR A 42 -2.21 -12.12 16.52
CA THR A 42 -1.56 -13.03 17.47
C THR A 42 -1.95 -12.67 18.90
N THR A 43 -1.68 -13.58 19.85
CA THR A 43 -1.84 -13.31 21.28
C THR A 43 -0.46 -13.37 21.95
N PRO A 44 0.09 -12.25 22.45
CA PRO A 44 -0.46 -10.88 22.41
C PRO A 44 -0.44 -10.27 20.99
N SER A 45 -1.30 -9.26 20.78
CA SER A 45 -1.35 -8.52 19.51
C SER A 45 -0.09 -7.66 19.37
N THR A 46 0.70 -7.90 18.32
CA THR A 46 1.98 -7.22 18.11
C THR A 46 1.86 -6.28 16.91
N PRO A 47 2.20 -4.98 17.06
CA PRO A 47 2.26 -4.06 15.93
C PRO A 47 3.49 -4.39 15.07
N LEU A 48 3.28 -4.56 13.76
CA LEU A 48 4.34 -4.90 12.81
C LEU A 48 4.71 -3.74 11.88
N TYR A 49 3.74 -2.89 11.55
CA TYR A 49 3.94 -1.76 10.66
C TYR A 49 3.20 -0.53 11.15
N ARG A 50 3.63 0.65 10.68
CA ARG A 50 3.03 1.94 10.96
C ARG A 50 2.97 2.81 9.72
N ILE A 51 1.91 3.60 9.62
CA ILE A 51 1.75 4.65 8.61
C ILE A 51 1.70 6.02 9.27
N SER A 52 2.24 7.05 8.62
CA SER A 52 2.33 8.39 9.23
C SER A 52 1.02 9.16 9.29
N GLN A 53 -0.02 8.73 8.58
CA GLN A 53 -1.30 9.43 8.45
C GLN A 53 -2.45 8.43 8.44
N ASP A 54 -3.62 8.85 8.92
CA ASP A 54 -4.84 8.06 8.84
C ASP A 54 -5.42 8.12 7.43
N ILE A 55 -5.54 6.96 6.79
CA ILE A 55 -6.08 6.79 5.43
C ILE A 55 -7.57 6.46 5.41
N THR A 56 -8.20 6.32 6.58
CA THR A 56 -9.63 5.99 6.69
C THR A 56 -10.52 7.24 6.73
N SER A 57 -9.95 8.40 7.07
CA SER A 57 -10.62 9.70 6.98
C SER A 57 -10.82 10.13 5.53
N THR A 58 -11.99 10.68 5.19
CA THR A 58 -12.30 11.22 3.85
C THR A 58 -11.65 12.58 3.60
N HIS A 59 -11.41 13.35 4.67
CA HIS A 59 -10.80 14.67 4.56
C HIS A 59 -9.27 14.58 4.57
N GLN A 60 -8.72 14.15 3.44
CA GLN A 60 -7.28 13.92 3.26
C GLN A 60 -6.64 15.14 2.60
N LYS A 61 -5.60 15.67 3.26
CA LYS A 61 -4.81 16.82 2.77
C LYS A 61 -3.38 16.46 2.40
N PHE A 62 -3.02 15.18 2.44
CA PHE A 62 -1.69 14.68 2.15
C PHE A 62 -1.65 13.97 0.80
N SER A 63 -0.54 14.13 0.08
CA SER A 63 -0.27 13.44 -1.19
C SER A 63 0.75 12.30 -1.04
N SER A 64 1.29 12.13 0.16
CA SER A 64 2.20 11.03 0.49
C SER A 64 2.12 10.65 1.96
N LEU A 65 2.39 9.38 2.27
CA LEU A 65 2.53 8.88 3.63
C LEU A 65 3.79 8.02 3.78
N LYS A 66 4.40 8.05 4.97
CA LYS A 66 5.53 7.17 5.31
C LYS A 66 4.98 5.82 5.73
N PHE A 67 5.61 4.75 5.26
CA PHE A 67 5.33 3.39 5.67
C PHE A 67 6.58 2.80 6.33
N GLU A 68 6.41 2.38 7.58
CA GLU A 68 7.49 1.94 8.45
C GLU A 68 7.22 0.52 8.97
N ARG A 69 8.30 -0.25 9.12
CA ARG A 69 8.28 -1.53 9.82
C ARG A 69 8.76 -1.33 11.24
N ILE A 70 8.05 -1.90 12.21
CA ILE A 70 8.43 -1.83 13.62
C ILE A 70 9.40 -2.98 13.88
N GLU A 71 10.64 -2.63 14.23
CA GLU A 71 11.65 -3.61 14.62
C GLU A 71 11.52 -3.86 16.12
N THR A 72 11.28 -5.13 16.47
CA THR A 72 11.30 -5.55 17.87
C THR A 72 12.75 -5.91 18.20
N PRO A 73 13.40 -5.24 19.16
CA PRO A 73 14.78 -5.57 19.52
C PRO A 73 14.83 -6.99 20.07
N LEU A 74 15.68 -7.84 19.48
CA LEU A 74 15.93 -9.21 19.92
C LEU A 74 16.73 -9.29 21.24
N SER A 75 17.13 -8.15 21.81
CA SER A 75 18.03 -8.11 22.96
C SER A 75 17.24 -8.05 24.27
N LEU A 76 17.18 -9.19 24.94
CA LEU A 76 16.95 -9.33 26.39
C LEU A 76 18.12 -8.68 27.16
N GLN A 77 18.20 -7.35 27.14
CA GLN A 77 18.94 -6.59 28.14
C GLN A 77 17.90 -5.83 28.97
N PRO A 78 17.67 -6.21 30.24
CA PRO A 78 16.57 -5.67 31.05
C PRO A 78 16.68 -4.16 31.36
N ASP A 79 17.79 -3.51 31.00
CA ASP A 79 18.07 -2.12 31.37
C ASP A 79 18.01 -1.11 30.21
N SER A 80 17.69 -1.53 28.99
CA SER A 80 17.51 -0.59 27.86
C SER A 80 16.03 -0.30 27.62
N LYS A 81 15.55 0.86 28.08
CA LYS A 81 14.29 1.49 27.65
C LYS A 81 14.36 1.95 26.19
N SER A 82 14.79 1.10 25.26
CA SER A 82 14.74 1.42 23.84
C SER A 82 13.30 1.22 23.37
N SER A 83 12.63 2.33 23.02
CA SER A 83 11.38 2.28 22.27
C SER A 83 11.57 1.45 20.99
N PRO A 84 10.54 0.74 20.49
CA PRO A 84 10.64 0.00 19.23
C PRO A 84 11.18 0.91 18.12
N GLU A 85 12.29 0.52 17.50
CA GLU A 85 12.88 1.29 16.40
C GLU A 85 12.03 1.04 15.14
N ALA A 86 11.56 2.12 14.52
CA ALA A 86 10.76 2.02 13.30
C ALA A 86 11.66 2.24 12.09
N GLN A 87 11.81 1.21 11.26
CA GLN A 87 12.53 1.32 10.00
C GLN A 87 11.61 1.89 8.93
N HIS A 88 11.90 3.08 8.43
CA HIS A 88 11.22 3.64 7.27
C HIS A 88 11.58 2.83 6.02
N LEU A 89 10.58 2.28 5.33
CA LEU A 89 10.79 1.47 4.13
C LEU A 89 10.39 2.22 2.85
N PHE A 90 9.20 2.82 2.87
CA PHE A 90 8.58 3.36 1.67
C PHE A 90 7.89 4.71 1.91
N PHE A 91 7.79 5.49 0.85
CA PHE A 91 6.74 6.49 0.70
C PHE A 91 5.66 5.94 -0.20
N LEU A 92 4.41 6.02 0.25
CA LEU A 92 3.23 5.73 -0.56
C LEU A 92 2.71 7.08 -1.05
N ALA A 93 2.46 7.21 -2.34
CA ALA A 93 2.13 8.49 -2.95
C ALA A 93 0.82 8.42 -3.75
N HIS A 94 0.02 9.47 -3.59
CA HIS A 94 -1.10 9.84 -4.42
C HIS A 94 -1.00 11.36 -4.70
N PRO A 95 -0.31 11.76 -5.78
CA PRO A 95 -0.10 13.17 -6.12
C PRO A 95 -1.43 13.90 -6.31
N ALA A 96 -1.48 15.16 -5.87
CA ALA A 96 -2.62 16.03 -6.17
C ALA A 96 -2.83 16.09 -7.69
N HIS A 97 -4.09 15.97 -8.12
CA HIS A 97 -4.46 16.01 -9.55
C HIS A 97 -3.83 14.90 -10.40
N ALA A 98 -3.38 13.81 -9.77
CA ALA A 98 -2.81 12.63 -10.41
C ALA A 98 -3.61 12.12 -11.62
N GLN A 99 -4.93 12.15 -11.56
CA GLN A 99 -5.82 11.72 -12.64
C GLN A 99 -5.69 12.53 -13.95
N TYR A 100 -5.10 13.71 -13.91
CA TYR A 100 -4.87 14.57 -15.08
C TYR A 100 -3.41 14.56 -15.56
N ARG A 101 -2.54 13.84 -14.86
CA ARG A 101 -1.11 13.76 -15.16
C ARG A 101 -0.82 12.51 -15.98
N THR A 102 0.04 12.66 -16.99
CA THR A 102 0.54 11.54 -17.82
C THR A 102 2.00 11.22 -17.54
N ASP A 103 2.72 12.10 -16.84
CA ASP A 103 4.15 11.99 -16.57
C ASP A 103 4.46 11.09 -15.37
N ILE A 104 3.52 10.93 -14.44
CA ILE A 104 3.65 10.07 -13.27
C ILE A 104 2.36 9.26 -13.03
N PRO A 105 2.47 8.02 -12.53
CA PRO A 105 1.32 7.22 -12.16
C PRO A 105 0.52 7.86 -11.00
N ALA A 106 -0.78 7.62 -10.99
CA ALA A 106 -1.70 8.22 -10.02
C ALA A 106 -1.52 7.71 -8.59
N TYR A 107 -1.04 6.47 -8.45
CA TYR A 107 -0.68 5.83 -7.20
C TYR A 107 0.63 5.07 -7.39
N TYR A 108 1.57 5.24 -6.47
CA TYR A 108 2.84 4.53 -6.51
C TYR A 108 3.51 4.48 -5.13
N ILE A 109 4.57 3.68 -5.06
CA ILE A 109 5.42 3.51 -3.90
C ILE A 109 6.86 3.84 -4.32
N THR A 110 7.57 4.64 -3.52
CA THR A 110 9.02 4.82 -3.69
C THR A 110 9.77 4.30 -2.49
N SER A 111 10.89 3.64 -2.74
CA SER A 111 11.78 3.17 -1.68
C SER A 111 12.63 4.31 -1.10
N VAL A 112 12.89 4.27 0.21
CA VAL A 112 13.87 5.14 0.85
C VAL A 112 15.32 4.70 0.63
N SER A 113 15.54 3.43 0.28
CA SER A 113 16.87 2.81 0.19
C SER A 113 16.91 1.71 -0.86
N SER A 114 18.05 1.56 -1.54
CA SER A 114 18.29 0.44 -2.47
C SER A 114 18.33 -0.94 -1.80
N LYS A 115 18.28 -0.99 -0.46
CA LYS A 115 18.16 -2.21 0.32
C LYS A 115 16.74 -2.82 0.31
N THR A 116 15.71 -2.05 -0.03
CA THR A 116 14.35 -2.60 -0.21
C THR A 116 14.16 -3.08 -1.66
N LEU A 117 12.99 -3.64 -1.99
CA LEU A 117 12.72 -4.12 -3.36
C LEU A 117 12.92 -3.07 -4.45
N GLY A 118 12.50 -1.83 -4.19
CA GLY A 118 12.57 -0.74 -5.17
C GLY A 118 11.29 0.10 -5.21
N ASN A 119 11.15 0.87 -6.29
CA ASN A 119 9.95 1.66 -6.54
C ASN A 119 8.88 0.77 -7.20
N ILE A 120 7.60 0.99 -6.87
CA ILE A 120 6.49 0.18 -7.36
C ILE A 120 5.42 1.10 -7.94
N ARG A 121 5.14 0.94 -9.23
CA ARG A 121 3.99 1.57 -9.90
C ARG A 121 2.73 0.78 -9.59
N PHE A 122 1.63 1.46 -9.27
CA PHE A 122 0.36 0.82 -8.97
C PHE A 122 -0.71 1.24 -9.97
N GLU A 123 -0.84 0.45 -11.04
CA GLU A 123 -1.76 0.72 -12.13
C GLU A 123 -3.16 0.24 -11.81
N MET A 124 -4.14 0.98 -12.31
CA MET A 124 -5.56 0.68 -12.16
C MET A 124 -6.16 0.41 -13.53
N THR A 125 -6.88 -0.69 -13.64
CA THR A 125 -7.61 -1.06 -14.85
C THR A 125 -9.05 -1.37 -14.51
N LYS A 126 -9.99 -0.97 -15.35
CA LYS A 126 -11.39 -1.36 -15.18
C LYS A 126 -11.58 -2.73 -15.80
N SER A 127 -11.98 -3.70 -15.00
CA SER A 127 -12.39 -5.02 -15.50
C SER A 127 -13.65 -4.91 -16.36
N ARG A 128 -13.96 -5.98 -17.09
CA ARG A 128 -15.19 -6.09 -17.91
C ARG A 128 -16.48 -5.89 -17.10
N LEU A 129 -16.43 -6.09 -15.79
CA LEU A 129 -17.57 -5.92 -14.86
C LEU A 129 -17.56 -4.56 -14.13
N GLN A 130 -16.84 -3.56 -14.65
CA GLN A 130 -16.67 -2.23 -14.04
C GLN A 130 -16.04 -2.21 -12.65
N LYS A 131 -15.54 -3.34 -12.14
CA LYS A 131 -14.74 -3.39 -10.92
C LYS A 131 -13.29 -3.04 -11.25
N ILE A 132 -12.62 -2.30 -10.37
CA ILE A 132 -11.20 -1.92 -10.55
C ILE A 132 -10.34 -3.15 -10.24
N GLU A 133 -9.33 -3.39 -11.07
CA GLU A 133 -8.23 -4.32 -10.84
C GLU A 133 -6.94 -3.51 -10.73
N PHE A 134 -6.06 -3.91 -9.83
CA PHE A 134 -4.78 -3.23 -9.63
C PHE A 134 -3.62 -4.13 -10.05
N ARG A 135 -2.59 -3.51 -10.63
CA ARG A 135 -1.32 -4.17 -11.00
C ARG A 135 -0.15 -3.41 -10.41
N ALA A 136 0.68 -4.11 -9.65
CA ALA A 136 1.91 -3.59 -9.09
C ALA A 136 3.08 -4.00 -9.98
N LEU A 137 3.81 -3.01 -10.51
CA LEU A 137 4.97 -3.19 -11.37
C LEU A 137 6.22 -2.65 -10.65
N LEU A 138 7.26 -3.47 -10.53
CA LEU A 138 8.46 -3.20 -9.75
C LEU A 138 9.57 -2.66 -10.64
N SER A 139 10.07 -1.48 -10.29
CA SER A 139 11.37 -0.96 -10.73
C SER A 139 12.41 -1.32 -9.66
N ALA A 140 13.07 -2.47 -9.84
CA ALA A 140 13.94 -3.06 -8.83
C ALA A 140 15.13 -2.15 -8.48
N LYS A 141 15.50 -2.11 -7.19
CA LYS A 141 16.64 -1.33 -6.63
C LYS A 141 16.54 0.19 -6.76
N LYS A 142 15.49 0.73 -7.38
CA LYS A 142 15.22 2.16 -7.45
C LYS A 142 14.76 2.72 -6.10
N THR A 143 14.98 4.01 -5.93
CA THR A 143 14.68 4.79 -4.74
C THR A 143 13.94 6.07 -5.10
N ALA A 144 13.47 6.80 -4.09
CA ALA A 144 12.82 8.09 -4.24
C ALA A 144 13.72 9.18 -4.86
N CYS A 145 15.05 8.98 -4.88
CA CYS A 145 16.01 9.93 -5.43
C CYS A 145 16.32 9.70 -6.91
N ASP A 146 15.95 8.54 -7.46
CA ASP A 146 16.29 8.16 -8.82
C ASP A 146 15.44 8.90 -9.87
N LYS A 147 16.05 9.18 -11.03
CA LYS A 147 15.41 9.83 -12.18
C LYS A 147 15.74 9.03 -13.44
N PRO A 148 14.75 8.46 -14.16
CA PRO A 148 13.32 8.44 -13.82
C PRO A 148 13.02 7.57 -12.59
N LEU A 149 11.90 7.83 -11.91
CA LEU A 149 11.46 7.02 -10.76
C LEU A 149 11.10 5.58 -11.14
N PHE A 150 10.68 5.38 -12.39
CA PHE A 150 10.24 4.10 -12.93
C PHE A 150 10.92 3.82 -14.28
N ASP A 151 11.24 2.57 -14.55
CA ASP A 151 11.81 2.12 -15.83
C ASP A 151 10.72 1.57 -16.74
N GLU A 152 10.00 2.48 -17.39
CA GLU A 152 8.88 2.10 -18.27
C GLU A 152 9.31 1.05 -19.31
N GLY A 153 8.59 -0.07 -19.36
CA GLY A 153 8.87 -1.19 -20.26
C GLY A 153 9.85 -2.25 -19.73
N ILE A 154 10.55 -2.00 -18.61
CA ILE A 154 11.46 -2.96 -17.96
C ILE A 154 10.91 -3.38 -16.58
N GLU A 155 9.89 -2.69 -16.08
CA GLU A 155 9.24 -3.03 -14.81
C GLU A 155 8.72 -4.48 -14.76
N GLU A 156 9.02 -5.17 -13.66
CA GLU A 156 8.63 -6.55 -13.46
C GLU A 156 7.26 -6.62 -12.75
N PRO A 157 6.30 -7.45 -13.20
CA PRO A 157 5.09 -7.68 -12.44
C PRO A 157 5.41 -8.21 -11.04
N LEU A 158 4.87 -7.60 -9.99
CA LEU A 158 5.10 -8.02 -8.61
C LEU A 158 3.84 -8.67 -8.01
N PHE A 159 2.75 -7.92 -7.95
CA PHE A 159 1.45 -8.38 -7.47
C PHE A 159 0.32 -7.85 -8.35
N SER A 160 -0.84 -8.50 -8.28
CA SER A 160 -2.10 -7.96 -8.78
C SER A 160 -3.18 -8.11 -7.72
N ALA A 161 -4.04 -7.10 -7.60
CA ALA A 161 -5.21 -7.16 -6.73
C ALA A 161 -6.46 -7.25 -7.60
N LYS A 162 -7.21 -8.34 -7.46
CA LYS A 162 -8.44 -8.59 -8.22
C LYS A 162 -9.65 -8.71 -7.31
N PRO A 163 -10.80 -8.12 -7.68
CA PRO A 163 -12.00 -8.20 -6.87
C PRO A 163 -12.51 -9.64 -6.81
N LYS A 164 -13.00 -10.07 -5.64
CA LYS A 164 -13.78 -11.30 -5.51
C LYS A 164 -15.11 -11.14 -6.26
N TRP A 165 -15.61 -12.27 -6.78
CA TRP A 165 -16.92 -12.32 -7.41
C TRP A 165 -18.02 -11.93 -6.41
N SER A 166 -17.94 -12.45 -5.18
CA SER A 166 -18.79 -12.10 -4.04
C SER A 166 -18.23 -10.90 -3.25
N GLY A 167 -18.59 -9.67 -3.65
CA GLY A 167 -18.37 -8.45 -2.87
C GLY A 167 -17.24 -7.51 -3.36
N SER A 168 -16.83 -6.60 -2.47
CA SER A 168 -15.84 -5.52 -2.68
C SER A 168 -14.41 -5.87 -2.22
N ARG A 169 -14.17 -7.13 -1.87
CA ARG A 169 -12.88 -7.59 -1.32
C ARG A 169 -11.92 -8.00 -2.41
N TYR A 170 -10.64 -7.79 -2.21
CA TYR A 170 -9.61 -8.16 -3.18
C TYR A 170 -8.89 -9.46 -2.83
N ARG A 171 -8.43 -10.15 -3.87
CA ARG A 171 -7.44 -11.22 -3.80
C ARG A 171 -6.15 -10.70 -4.37
N TRP A 172 -5.06 -11.01 -3.69
CA TRP A 172 -3.72 -10.61 -4.04
C TRP A 172 -3.01 -11.80 -4.67
N LEU A 173 -2.57 -11.64 -5.91
CA LEU A 173 -1.91 -12.68 -6.68
C LEU A 173 -0.48 -12.24 -7.01
N VAL A 174 0.48 -13.16 -6.94
CA VAL A 174 1.86 -12.93 -7.36
C VAL A 174 1.98 -12.97 -8.89
N ALA A 175 3.09 -12.50 -9.43
CA ALA A 175 3.50 -12.78 -10.82
C ALA A 175 3.44 -14.29 -11.10
N GLY A 176 2.53 -14.71 -11.98
CA GLY A 176 2.19 -16.11 -12.22
C GLY A 176 0.74 -16.47 -11.86
N GLY A 177 0.01 -15.58 -11.18
CA GLY A 177 -1.43 -15.72 -10.93
C GLY A 177 -1.80 -16.58 -9.72
N ASN A 178 -0.83 -17.01 -8.92
CA ASN A 178 -1.10 -17.71 -7.66
C ASN A 178 -1.53 -16.73 -6.58
N GLU A 179 -2.59 -17.06 -5.84
CA GLU A 179 -3.09 -16.27 -4.72
C GLU A 179 -2.14 -16.40 -3.52
N VAL A 180 -1.72 -15.26 -2.96
CA VAL A 180 -0.82 -15.18 -1.80
C VAL A 180 -1.48 -14.54 -0.58
N ALA A 181 -2.53 -13.76 -0.81
CA ALA A 181 -3.31 -13.15 0.25
C ALA A 181 -4.72 -12.78 -0.26
N PHE A 182 -5.63 -12.50 0.68
CA PHE A 182 -6.92 -11.89 0.37
C PHE A 182 -7.34 -10.94 1.46
N GLU A 183 -8.20 -10.00 1.10
CA GLU A 183 -8.80 -9.08 2.05
C GLU A 183 -10.03 -9.70 2.71
N ASP A 184 -10.12 -9.49 4.01
CA ASP A 184 -11.26 -9.88 4.84
C ASP A 184 -11.66 -8.73 5.77
N GLY A 185 -12.80 -8.90 6.44
CA GLY A 185 -13.39 -7.88 7.30
C GLY A 185 -14.61 -7.20 6.68
N LYS A 186 -15.49 -6.70 7.54
CA LYS A 186 -16.71 -5.98 7.19
C LYS A 186 -16.74 -4.71 8.06
N GLY A 187 -17.02 -3.55 7.47
CA GLY A 187 -17.03 -2.28 8.19
C GLY A 187 -15.63 -1.74 8.48
N GLU A 188 -15.36 -1.33 9.72
CA GLU A 188 -14.17 -0.56 10.10
C GLU A 188 -12.89 -1.41 10.26
N ARG A 189 -13.01 -2.73 10.41
CA ARG A 189 -11.84 -3.60 10.59
C ARG A 189 -11.36 -4.14 9.26
N GLN A 190 -10.41 -3.43 8.64
CA GLN A 190 -9.75 -3.86 7.41
C GLN A 190 -8.71 -4.93 7.75
N LYS A 191 -8.83 -6.12 7.13
CA LYS A 191 -7.89 -7.22 7.31
C LYS A 191 -7.26 -7.67 6.00
N LEU A 192 -5.98 -8.03 6.07
CA LEU A 192 -5.25 -8.74 5.03
C LEU A 192 -4.83 -10.11 5.55
N VAL A 193 -5.36 -11.17 4.96
CA VAL A 193 -5.03 -12.56 5.29
C VAL A 193 -3.96 -13.02 4.32
N VAL A 194 -2.70 -13.13 4.78
CA VAL A 194 -1.59 -13.70 4.02
C VAL A 194 -1.59 -15.21 4.23
N THR A 195 -1.73 -15.98 3.15
CA THR A 195 -1.98 -17.43 3.21
C THR A 195 -0.73 -18.28 2.97
N VAL A 196 0.32 -17.69 2.39
CA VAL A 196 1.58 -18.39 2.08
C VAL A 196 2.77 -17.73 2.77
N PRO A 197 3.84 -18.48 3.09
CA PRO A 197 5.09 -17.88 3.51
C PRO A 197 5.63 -16.93 2.43
N LEU A 198 6.10 -15.75 2.84
CA LEU A 198 6.65 -14.74 1.92
C LEU A 198 8.00 -14.24 2.43
N GLN A 199 8.90 -13.94 1.50
CA GLN A 199 10.10 -13.16 1.82
C GLN A 199 9.71 -11.82 2.42
N ARG A 200 10.42 -11.37 3.45
CA ARG A 200 10.15 -10.17 4.24
C ARG A 200 9.92 -8.96 3.34
N ASP A 201 10.82 -8.72 2.41
CA ASP A 201 10.74 -7.61 1.46
C ASP A 201 9.46 -7.66 0.59
N LYS A 202 9.05 -8.86 0.15
CA LYS A 202 7.79 -9.07 -0.59
C LYS A 202 6.58 -8.88 0.30
N ARG A 203 6.65 -9.29 1.57
CA ARG A 203 5.58 -9.04 2.54
C ARG A 203 5.44 -7.56 2.82
N ASP A 204 6.53 -6.84 3.03
CA ASP A 204 6.53 -5.40 3.29
C ASP A 204 5.91 -4.65 2.11
N ALA A 205 6.27 -5.00 0.87
CA ALA A 205 5.65 -4.44 -0.32
C ALA A 205 4.17 -4.82 -0.46
N LEU A 206 3.77 -6.05 -0.16
CA LEU A 206 2.37 -6.48 -0.20
C LEU A 206 1.51 -5.69 0.79
N VAL A 207 2.00 -5.49 2.02
CA VAL A 207 1.29 -4.71 3.05
C VAL A 207 1.21 -3.24 2.63
N ALA A 208 2.29 -2.66 2.11
CA ALA A 208 2.29 -1.30 1.59
C ALA A 208 1.29 -1.12 0.43
N LEU A 209 1.24 -2.07 -0.51
CA LEU A 209 0.26 -2.05 -1.61
C LEU A 209 -1.18 -2.18 -1.11
N TRP A 210 -1.42 -3.01 -0.09
CA TRP A 210 -2.73 -3.11 0.56
C TRP A 210 -3.16 -1.77 1.17
N ILE A 211 -2.27 -1.10 1.89
CA ILE A 211 -2.52 0.26 2.42
C ILE A 211 -2.79 1.25 1.29
N LEU A 212 -1.99 1.24 0.21
CA LEU A 212 -2.18 2.15 -0.93
C LEU A 212 -3.53 1.94 -1.62
N ARG A 213 -3.98 0.67 -1.74
CA ARG A 213 -5.32 0.31 -2.22
C ARG A 213 -6.41 0.77 -1.26
N LEU A 214 -6.20 0.65 0.06
CA LEU A 214 -7.13 1.17 1.07
C LEU A 214 -7.29 2.68 0.96
N TRP A 215 -6.17 3.36 0.77
CA TRP A 215 -6.16 4.80 0.55
C TRP A 215 -6.90 5.19 -0.73
N HIS A 216 -6.69 4.47 -1.85
CA HIS A 216 -7.46 4.68 -3.08
C HIS A 216 -8.98 4.63 -2.83
N ASP A 217 -9.47 3.59 -2.15
CA ASP A 217 -10.92 3.46 -1.91
C ASP A 217 -11.50 4.62 -1.11
N THR A 218 -10.75 5.13 -0.12
CA THR A 218 -11.17 6.29 0.67
C THR A 218 -11.15 7.56 -0.17
N ALA A 219 -10.04 7.82 -0.88
CA ALA A 219 -9.83 9.02 -1.69
C ALA A 219 -10.81 9.10 -2.88
N GLU A 220 -11.16 7.96 -3.46
CA GLU A 220 -12.09 7.86 -4.59
C GLU A 220 -13.54 7.58 -4.18
N SER A 221 -13.83 7.59 -2.88
CA SER A 221 -15.17 7.40 -2.35
C SER A 221 -16.12 8.52 -2.83
N ARG A 222 -17.42 8.21 -2.92
CA ARG A 222 -18.44 9.21 -3.29
C ARG A 222 -18.44 10.41 -2.35
N LEU A 223 -18.18 10.18 -1.07
CA LEU A 223 -18.11 11.23 -0.05
C LEU A 223 -16.90 12.13 -0.30
N ALA A 224 -15.71 11.56 -0.50
CA ALA A 224 -14.51 12.32 -0.83
C ALA A 224 -14.68 13.13 -2.13
N ARG A 225 -15.28 12.54 -3.17
CA ARG A 225 -15.59 13.26 -4.42
C ARG A 225 -16.59 14.41 -4.23
N ARG A 226 -17.59 14.22 -3.37
CA ARG A 226 -18.54 15.27 -3.03
C ARG A 226 -17.86 16.41 -2.28
N GLU A 227 -17.06 16.10 -1.27
CA GLU A 227 -16.30 17.09 -0.49
C GLU A 227 -15.31 17.86 -1.37
N ALA A 228 -14.59 17.17 -2.27
CA ALA A 228 -13.71 17.82 -3.24
C ALA A 228 -14.47 18.74 -4.19
N LEU A 229 -15.66 18.34 -4.64
CA LEU A 229 -16.54 19.18 -5.46
C LEU A 229 -17.02 20.41 -4.68
N GLU A 230 -17.45 20.23 -3.42
CA GLU A 230 -17.87 21.31 -2.53
C GLU A 230 -16.74 22.31 -2.28
N ALA A 231 -15.50 21.84 -2.11
CA ALA A 231 -14.31 22.68 -1.95
C ALA A 231 -13.95 23.49 -3.22
N LEU A 232 -14.28 22.98 -4.41
CA LEU A 232 -14.03 23.65 -5.68
C LEU A 232 -15.17 24.60 -6.10
N THR A 233 -16.36 24.47 -5.51
CA THR A 233 -17.47 25.39 -5.76
C THR A 233 -17.34 26.68 -4.93
N PRO A 234 -17.33 27.87 -5.56
CA PRO A 234 -17.40 29.13 -4.83
C PRO A 234 -18.68 29.20 -3.99
N HIS A 235 -18.59 29.71 -2.76
CA HIS A 235 -19.74 29.91 -1.86
C HIS A 235 -20.88 30.74 -2.47
N THR A 236 -20.63 31.47 -3.56
CA THR A 236 -21.62 32.27 -4.29
C THR A 236 -22.49 31.45 -5.26
N ALA A 237 -22.13 30.21 -5.60
CA ALA A 237 -22.87 29.39 -6.57
C ALA A 237 -24.24 28.89 -6.05
N TYR A 238 -24.45 28.87 -4.73
CA TYR A 238 -25.71 28.46 -4.10
C TYR A 238 -26.56 29.64 -3.61
N ALA A 239 -26.10 30.89 -3.71
CA ALA A 239 -26.81 32.06 -3.19
C ALA A 239 -28.05 32.47 -4.00
N GLY A 240 -28.46 31.69 -5.00
CA GLY A 240 -29.60 32.05 -5.86
C GLY A 240 -30.40 30.88 -6.47
N MET A 241 -30.09 29.61 -6.16
CA MET A 241 -30.89 28.50 -6.66
C MET A 241 -31.88 28.00 -5.59
N ASP A 242 -33.10 28.52 -5.66
CA ASP A 242 -34.26 27.92 -4.99
C ASP A 242 -34.43 26.48 -5.51
N LEU A 243 -34.15 25.49 -4.67
CA LEU A 243 -34.11 24.04 -4.99
C LEU A 243 -35.51 23.44 -5.27
N LYS A 244 -36.47 24.23 -5.76
CA LYS A 244 -37.86 23.79 -5.99
C LYS A 244 -38.14 23.19 -7.36
N PHE A 245 -37.15 23.05 -8.26
CA PHE A 245 -37.40 22.50 -9.61
C PHE A 245 -36.61 21.24 -10.00
N ALA A 246 -35.94 20.54 -9.07
CA ALA A 246 -35.21 19.30 -9.37
C ALA A 246 -36.08 18.01 -9.40
N LYS A 247 -37.39 18.13 -9.70
CA LYS A 247 -38.28 16.98 -9.98
C LYS A 247 -39.18 17.27 -11.18
N ARG A 248 -38.60 17.33 -12.39
CA ARG A 248 -39.26 17.01 -13.68
C ARG A 248 -38.31 17.35 -14.83
N ALA A 249 -37.35 16.48 -15.09
CA ALA A 249 -36.61 16.46 -16.35
C ALA A 249 -36.24 15.00 -16.64
N GLY A 250 -37.23 14.24 -17.09
CA GLY A 250 -37.12 12.82 -17.35
C GLY A 250 -38.35 12.30 -18.09
N ALA A 251 -38.67 12.92 -19.23
CA ALA A 251 -39.64 12.40 -20.19
C ALA A 251 -39.47 13.14 -21.54
N LEU A 252 -38.46 12.78 -22.32
CA LEU A 252 -38.41 13.07 -23.75
C LEU A 252 -37.93 11.80 -24.46
N GLY A 253 -38.86 11.12 -25.13
CA GLY A 253 -38.59 9.90 -25.87
C GLY A 253 -39.85 9.13 -26.23
N ALA A 254 -40.69 9.68 -27.10
CA ALA A 254 -41.64 8.90 -27.89
C ALA A 254 -41.86 9.58 -29.24
N LEU A 255 -41.10 9.13 -30.24
CA LEU A 255 -41.36 9.33 -31.66
C LEU A 255 -42.36 8.24 -32.12
N GLY A 256 -43.44 8.67 -32.76
CA GLY A 256 -44.41 7.86 -33.50
C GLY A 256 -45.55 8.81 -33.88
N GLY A 257 -45.85 9.13 -35.15
CA GLY A 257 -45.86 8.26 -36.32
C GLY A 257 -47.27 7.66 -36.44
N GLY A 258 -48.16 8.29 -37.22
CA GLY A 258 -49.51 7.78 -37.49
C GLY A 258 -50.52 8.91 -37.78
N GLY A 259 -51.09 8.92 -38.98
CA GLY A 259 -51.85 10.05 -39.53
C GLY A 259 -53.38 9.93 -39.43
N ALA A 260 -54.03 10.93 -40.04
CA ALA A 260 -55.26 10.88 -40.84
C ALA A 260 -55.39 12.24 -41.54
#